data_AF-A0A5P1F0H4-F1
#
_entry.id   AF-A0A5P1F0H4-F1
#
_cell.length_a   1.000
_cell.length_b   1.000
_cell.length_c   1.000
_cell.angle_alpha   90.00
_cell.angle_beta   90.00
_cell.angle_gamma   90.00
#
_symmetry.space_group_name_H-M   'P 1'
#
loop_
_entity.id
_entity.type
_entity.pdbx_description
1 polymer ?
#
loop_
_entity_poly.entity_id
_entity_poly.type
_entity_poly.pdbx_seq_one_letter_code
_entity_poly.pdbx_strand_id
1 'polypeptide(L)'
;MLLAVYAADYLEQAEYDTGNPEEDLKTQSLVRQLVYNPKLQSACPLPFNEAKLWQGESGPELMQQIQKQFRNISALMDCVGCEKCRLWGKLQVLGLGTALKILFSVNGQSTKNQPLQLQRNEVIAFLNLLNRLSESVDFVRKMAPQFDKFMEGQHYHPAGGSVSL
;
A
#
# COMPACT_ATOMS: atom_id res chain seq x y z
N MET A 1 -4.52 -0.33 3.75
CA MET A 1 -5.88 -0.85 4.00
C MET A 1 -6.94 -0.13 3.18
N LEU A 2 -6.94 1.21 3.14
CA LEU A 2 -7.97 2.01 2.45
C LEU A 2 -8.07 1.78 0.93
N LEU A 3 -6.94 1.52 0.26
CA LEU A 3 -6.92 1.13 -1.16
C LEU A 3 -7.54 -0.25 -1.45
N ALA A 4 -7.67 -1.11 -0.44
CA ALA A 4 -8.28 -2.44 -0.63
C ALA A 4 -9.79 -2.34 -0.90
N VAL A 5 -10.46 -1.33 -0.34
CA VAL A 5 -11.88 -1.06 -0.61
C VAL A 5 -12.06 -0.55 -2.04
N TYR A 6 -11.16 0.32 -2.52
CA TYR A 6 -11.15 0.76 -3.93
C TYR A 6 -10.82 -0.36 -4.92
N ALA A 7 -10.09 -1.38 -4.47
CA ALA A 7 -9.69 -2.51 -5.30
C ALA A 7 -10.67 -3.69 -5.22
N ALA A 8 -11.81 -3.55 -4.52
CA ALA A 8 -12.71 -4.65 -4.20
C ALA A 8 -13.14 -5.44 -5.45
N ASP A 9 -13.66 -4.76 -6.47
CA ASP A 9 -14.14 -5.39 -7.70
C ASP A 9 -13.03 -6.14 -8.45
N TYR A 10 -11.80 -5.61 -8.42
CA TYR A 10 -10.66 -6.22 -9.09
C TYR A 10 -10.10 -7.42 -8.33
N LEU A 11 -10.12 -7.38 -7.00
CA LEU A 11 -9.66 -8.48 -6.16
C LEU A 11 -10.65 -9.64 -6.12
N GLU A 12 -11.95 -9.37 -6.25
CA GLU A 12 -12.98 -10.41 -6.30
C GLU A 12 -12.95 -11.17 -7.64
N GLN A 13 -12.63 -10.47 -8.74
CA GLN A 13 -12.53 -11.08 -10.08
C GLN A 13 -11.18 -11.75 -10.35
N ALA A 14 -10.22 -11.66 -9.43
CA ALA A 14 -8.90 -12.24 -9.60
C ALA A 14 -8.92 -13.78 -9.54
N GLU A 15 -8.04 -14.41 -10.31
CA GLU A 15 -7.85 -15.86 -10.31
C GLU A 15 -6.90 -16.28 -9.18
N TYR A 16 -7.39 -17.18 -8.31
CA TYR A 16 -6.64 -17.68 -7.16
C TYR A 16 -6.20 -19.14 -7.30
N ASP A 17 -6.30 -19.74 -8.49
CA ASP A 17 -6.04 -21.17 -8.72
C ASP A 17 -4.59 -21.57 -8.37
N THR A 18 -4.42 -22.42 -7.35
CA THR A 18 -3.13 -23.00 -6.97
C THR A 18 -3.04 -24.49 -7.31
N GLY A 19 -4.10 -25.08 -7.87
CA GLY A 19 -4.28 -26.52 -8.00
C GLY A 19 -4.84 -27.19 -6.74
N ASN A 20 -5.13 -26.42 -5.68
CA ASN A 20 -5.78 -26.90 -4.46
C ASN A 20 -7.14 -26.21 -4.26
N PRO A 21 -8.25 -26.84 -4.70
CA PRO A 21 -9.57 -26.20 -4.67
C PRO A 21 -10.04 -25.76 -3.29
N GLU A 22 -9.65 -26.45 -2.22
CA GLU A 22 -10.05 -26.09 -0.85
C GLU A 22 -9.37 -24.78 -0.41
N GLU A 23 -8.06 -24.66 -0.65
CA GLU A 23 -7.30 -23.46 -0.33
C GLU A 23 -7.71 -22.26 -1.21
N ASP A 24 -8.03 -22.52 -2.47
CA ASP A 24 -8.44 -21.48 -3.42
C ASP A 24 -9.81 -20.89 -3.05
N LEU A 25 -10.79 -21.76 -2.71
CA LEU A 25 -12.09 -21.34 -2.20
C LEU A 25 -11.97 -20.56 -0.87
N LYS A 26 -11.11 -21.05 0.03
CA LYS A 26 -10.84 -20.37 1.30
C LYS A 26 -10.21 -19.00 1.06
N THR A 27 -9.27 -18.89 0.12
CA THR A 27 -8.61 -17.63 -0.24
C THR A 27 -9.63 -16.63 -0.78
N GLN A 28 -10.48 -17.04 -1.72
CA GLN A 28 -11.56 -16.19 -2.25
C GLN A 28 -12.49 -15.69 -1.14
N SER A 29 -12.89 -16.58 -0.22
CA SER A 29 -13.73 -16.22 0.93
C SER A 29 -13.06 -15.16 1.82
N LEU A 30 -11.78 -15.34 2.15
CA LEU A 30 -11.02 -14.40 2.99
C LEU A 30 -10.83 -13.04 2.30
N VAL A 31 -10.54 -13.03 1.00
CA VAL A 31 -10.44 -11.79 0.21
C VAL A 31 -11.78 -11.05 0.24
N ARG A 32 -12.89 -11.75 0.04
CA ARG A 32 -14.24 -11.16 0.09
C ARG A 32 -14.53 -10.57 1.47
N GLN A 33 -14.22 -11.28 2.54
CA GLN A 33 -14.38 -10.78 3.91
C GLN A 33 -13.52 -9.54 4.20
N LEU A 34 -12.32 -9.47 3.63
CA LEU A 34 -11.43 -8.33 3.77
C LEU A 34 -12.00 -7.08 3.06
N VAL A 35 -12.37 -7.20 1.78
CA VAL A 35 -12.79 -6.03 0.98
C VAL A 35 -14.17 -5.49 1.40
N TYR A 36 -15.05 -6.36 1.89
CA TYR A 36 -16.37 -5.98 2.43
C TYR A 36 -16.41 -5.82 3.95
N ASN A 37 -15.25 -5.68 4.61
CA ASN A 37 -15.22 -5.48 6.04
C ASN A 37 -15.88 -4.14 6.42
N PRO A 38 -16.94 -4.11 7.26
CA PRO A 38 -17.66 -2.87 7.57
C PRO A 38 -16.78 -1.82 8.25
N LYS A 39 -15.81 -2.23 9.09
CA LYS A 39 -14.87 -1.31 9.75
C LYS A 39 -13.96 -0.62 8.74
N LEU A 40 -13.63 -1.30 7.65
CA LEU A 40 -12.83 -0.71 6.56
C LEU A 40 -13.64 0.29 5.75
N GLN A 41 -14.87 -0.05 5.42
CA GLN A 41 -15.77 0.83 4.66
C GLN A 41 -16.12 2.09 5.44
N SER A 42 -16.39 1.97 6.74
CA SER A 42 -16.74 3.12 7.59
C SER A 42 -15.55 4.03 7.92
N ALA A 43 -14.32 3.50 7.87
CA ALA A 43 -13.13 4.25 8.28
C ALA A 43 -12.79 5.42 7.33
N CYS A 44 -13.18 5.36 6.05
CA CYS A 44 -12.99 6.46 5.11
C CYS A 44 -14.10 6.49 4.05
N PRO A 45 -15.02 7.46 4.12
CA PRO A 45 -16.03 7.70 3.08
C PRO A 45 -15.42 8.15 1.74
N LEU A 46 -14.30 8.87 1.79
CA LEU A 46 -13.47 9.25 0.64
C LEU A 46 -11.99 9.16 1.03
N PRO A 47 -11.33 8.01 0.82
CA PRO A 47 -9.93 7.84 1.17
C PRO A 47 -8.97 8.70 0.34
N PHE A 48 -9.35 9.05 -0.90
CA PHE A 48 -8.54 9.86 -1.81
C PHE A 48 -9.47 10.77 -2.63
N ASN A 49 -9.00 11.97 -2.98
CA ASN A 49 -9.71 12.86 -3.91
C ASN A 49 -8.94 12.85 -5.23
N GLU A 50 -9.34 11.94 -6.12
CA GLU A 50 -8.71 11.71 -7.42
C GLU A 50 -8.73 12.97 -8.27
N ALA A 51 -9.83 13.74 -8.21
CA ALA A 51 -9.94 15.00 -8.94
C ALA A 51 -8.84 16.00 -8.55
N LYS A 52 -8.39 16.03 -7.28
CA LYS A 52 -7.28 16.92 -6.88
C LYS A 52 -5.91 16.48 -7.40
N LEU A 53 -5.66 15.19 -7.57
CA LEU A 53 -4.36 14.71 -8.05
C LEU A 53 -4.24 14.84 -9.58
N TRP A 54 -5.39 14.80 -10.28
CA TRP A 54 -5.43 14.70 -11.75
C TRP A 54 -6.15 15.84 -12.47
N GLN A 55 -6.48 16.94 -11.76
CA GLN A 55 -7.05 18.15 -12.39
C GLN A 55 -6.02 18.81 -13.32
N GLY A 56 -6.15 18.56 -14.63
CA GLY A 56 -5.40 19.23 -15.71
C GLY A 56 -5.27 18.39 -16.99
N GLU A 57 -4.94 19.03 -18.12
CA GLU A 57 -4.65 18.34 -19.40
C GLU A 57 -3.47 17.36 -19.29
N SER A 58 -2.63 17.50 -18.26
CA SER A 58 -1.38 16.73 -18.06
C SER A 58 -1.53 15.40 -17.32
N GLY A 59 -2.74 14.96 -16.98
CA GLY A 59 -2.99 13.69 -16.25
C GLY A 59 -2.37 12.46 -16.94
N PRO A 60 -2.59 12.25 -18.25
CA PRO A 60 -1.98 11.15 -19.00
C PRO A 60 -0.44 11.20 -19.02
N GLU A 61 0.15 12.38 -19.18
CA GLU A 61 1.60 12.59 -19.18
C GLU A 61 2.20 12.29 -17.81
N LEU A 62 1.54 12.74 -16.74
CA LEU A 62 1.94 12.45 -15.36
C LEU A 62 1.87 10.95 -15.08
N MET A 63 0.84 10.25 -15.57
CA MET A 63 0.75 8.79 -15.48
C MET A 63 1.94 8.12 -16.17
N GLN A 64 2.25 8.50 -17.41
CA GLN A 64 3.39 7.94 -18.15
C GLN A 64 4.72 8.21 -17.43
N GLN A 65 4.88 9.41 -16.87
CA GLN A 65 6.06 9.77 -16.11
C GLN A 65 6.18 8.90 -14.85
N ILE A 66 5.11 8.75 -14.07
CA ILE A 66 5.09 7.91 -12.88
C ILE A 66 5.43 6.47 -13.25
N GLN A 67 4.79 5.89 -14.27
CA GLN A 67 5.09 4.53 -14.75
C GLN A 67 6.56 4.38 -15.16
N LYS A 68 7.13 5.37 -15.85
CA LYS A 68 8.56 5.38 -16.20
C LYS A 68 9.44 5.39 -14.94
N GLN A 69 9.09 6.18 -13.92
CA GLN A 69 9.83 6.18 -12.66
C GLN A 69 9.77 4.83 -11.95
N PHE A 70 8.60 4.18 -11.90
CA PHE A 70 8.48 2.84 -11.31
C PHE A 70 9.34 1.80 -12.03
N ARG A 71 9.44 1.86 -13.36
CA ARG A 71 10.36 1.00 -14.14
C ARG A 71 11.83 1.27 -13.78
N ASN A 72 12.21 2.55 -13.67
CA ASN A 72 13.56 2.94 -13.27
C ASN A 72 13.90 2.47 -11.85
N ILE A 73 12.98 2.64 -10.90
CA ILE A 73 13.15 2.16 -9.53
C ILE A 73 13.28 0.64 -9.52
N SER A 74 12.46 -0.09 -10.29
CA SER A 74 12.58 -1.54 -10.39
C SER A 74 13.93 -1.98 -10.96
N ALA A 75 14.49 -1.24 -11.93
CA ALA A 75 15.83 -1.49 -12.45
C ALA A 75 16.92 -1.16 -11.41
N LEU A 76 16.73 -0.11 -10.61
CA LEU A 76 17.64 0.21 -9.51
C LEU A 76 17.66 -0.91 -8.45
N MET A 77 16.51 -1.53 -8.18
CA MET A 77 16.44 -2.68 -7.27
C MET A 77 17.29 -3.86 -7.75
N ASP A 78 17.63 -3.96 -9.04
CA ASP A 78 18.54 -5.00 -9.53
C ASP A 78 19.98 -4.83 -9.05
N CYS A 79 20.36 -3.63 -8.61
CA CYS A 79 21.68 -3.33 -8.08
C CYS A 79 21.80 -3.60 -6.57
N VAL A 80 20.72 -4.01 -5.90
CA VAL A 80 20.73 -4.28 -4.45
C VAL A 80 21.38 -5.64 -4.18
N GLY A 81 22.55 -5.64 -3.53
CA GLY A 81 23.30 -6.87 -3.23
C GLY A 81 22.66 -7.79 -2.17
N CYS A 82 21.79 -7.25 -1.31
CA CYS A 82 20.99 -8.05 -0.37
C CYS A 82 19.81 -8.71 -1.11
N GLU A 83 19.84 -10.04 -1.26
CA GLU A 83 18.81 -10.78 -2.01
C GLU A 83 17.39 -10.58 -1.43
N LYS A 84 17.25 -10.65 -0.10
CA LYS A 84 15.96 -10.41 0.56
C LYS A 84 15.45 -8.99 0.32
N CYS A 85 16.33 -8.01 0.42
CA CYS A 85 16.00 -6.61 0.21
C CYS A 85 15.59 -6.34 -1.24
N ARG A 86 16.29 -6.96 -2.19
CA ARG A 86 15.95 -6.91 -3.62
C ARG A 86 14.58 -7.54 -3.89
N LEU A 87 14.32 -8.73 -3.34
CA LEU A 87 13.04 -9.42 -3.48
C LEU A 87 11.88 -8.57 -2.96
N TRP A 88 11.95 -8.15 -1.69
CA TRP A 88 10.89 -7.36 -1.06
C TRP A 88 10.76 -5.97 -1.67
N GLY A 89 11.88 -5.34 -2.05
CA GLY A 89 11.89 -4.05 -2.75
C GLY A 89 11.15 -4.13 -4.07
N LYS A 90 11.46 -5.12 -4.92
CA LYS A 90 10.72 -5.35 -6.18
C LYS A 90 9.24 -5.65 -5.94
N LEU A 91 8.92 -6.49 -4.95
CA LEU A 91 7.54 -6.83 -4.63
C LEU A 91 6.73 -5.60 -4.21
N GLN A 92 7.30 -4.73 -3.37
CA GLN A 92 6.64 -3.49 -2.93
C GLN A 92 6.50 -2.47 -4.06
N VAL A 93 7.54 -2.30 -4.89
CA VAL A 93 7.51 -1.40 -6.06
C VAL A 93 6.44 -1.85 -7.05
N LEU A 94 6.33 -3.16 -7.32
CA LEU A 94 5.27 -3.72 -8.15
C LEU A 94 3.89 -3.47 -7.54
N GLY A 95 3.71 -3.74 -6.24
CA GLY A 95 2.44 -3.51 -5.54
C GLY A 95 2.00 -2.04 -5.57
N LEU A 96 2.93 -1.09 -5.48
CA LEU A 96 2.65 0.35 -5.58
C LEU A 96 2.26 0.72 -7.02
N GLY A 97 2.93 0.13 -8.02
CA GLY A 97 2.54 0.27 -9.42
C GLY A 97 1.13 -0.26 -9.69
N THR A 98 0.78 -1.42 -9.12
CA THR A 98 -0.56 -1.99 -9.19
C THR A 98 -1.61 -1.11 -8.52
N ALA A 99 -1.30 -0.55 -7.34
CA ALA A 99 -2.17 0.40 -6.64
C ALA A 99 -2.49 1.62 -7.52
N LEU A 100 -1.47 2.19 -8.16
CA LEU A 100 -1.64 3.31 -9.08
C LEU A 100 -2.43 2.91 -10.33
N LYS A 101 -2.14 1.75 -10.93
CA LYS A 101 -2.86 1.21 -12.07
C LYS A 101 -4.38 1.08 -11.78
N ILE A 102 -4.74 0.62 -10.58
CA ILE A 102 -6.13 0.57 -10.11
C ILE A 102 -6.72 1.98 -10.00
N LEU A 103 -6.04 2.91 -9.33
CA LEU A 103 -6.49 4.31 -9.18
C LEU A 103 -6.72 5.01 -10.53
N PHE A 104 -5.89 4.73 -11.54
CA PHE A 104 -6.05 5.31 -12.89
C PHE A 104 -7.23 4.71 -13.66
N SER A 105 -7.55 3.43 -13.47
CA SER A 105 -8.66 2.79 -14.18
C SER A 105 -10.02 3.37 -13.81
N VAL A 106 -10.18 3.85 -12.58
CA VAL A 106 -11.44 4.41 -12.07
C VAL A 106 -11.76 5.77 -12.69
N ASN A 107 -10.75 6.53 -13.11
CA ASN A 107 -10.90 7.89 -13.68
C ASN A 107 -11.27 7.90 -15.18
N GLY A 108 -11.64 6.77 -15.77
CA GLY A 108 -12.19 6.72 -17.14
C GLY A 108 -11.22 7.02 -18.28
N GLN A 109 -9.91 7.13 -18.01
CA GLN A 109 -8.87 7.27 -19.05
C GLN A 109 -8.41 5.94 -19.64
N SER A 110 -8.85 4.81 -19.08
CA SER A 110 -8.74 3.54 -19.79
C SER A 110 -9.68 3.63 -20.98
N THR A 111 -9.11 3.53 -22.18
CA THR A 111 -9.83 3.44 -23.45
C THR A 111 -11.06 2.56 -23.26
N LYS A 112 -12.24 3.06 -23.64
CA LYS A 112 -13.59 2.54 -23.36
C LYS A 112 -13.86 1.05 -23.69
N ASN A 113 -12.87 0.27 -24.12
CA ASN A 113 -13.00 -1.09 -24.64
C ASN A 113 -12.11 -2.16 -23.96
N GLN A 114 -11.33 -1.86 -22.90
CA GLN A 114 -10.62 -2.91 -22.16
C GLN A 114 -10.88 -2.82 -20.64
N PRO A 115 -11.55 -3.81 -20.03
CA PRO A 115 -11.66 -3.89 -18.58
C PRO A 115 -10.25 -4.06 -17.99
N LEU A 116 -9.96 -3.33 -16.91
CA LEU A 116 -8.68 -3.47 -16.21
C LEU A 116 -8.52 -4.91 -15.72
N GLN A 117 -7.51 -5.59 -16.25
CA GLN A 117 -7.11 -6.91 -15.78
C GLN A 117 -5.80 -6.83 -14.98
N LEU A 118 -5.84 -7.42 -13.79
CA LEU A 118 -4.67 -7.59 -12.93
C LEU A 118 -4.08 -8.98 -13.15
N GLN A 119 -2.78 -9.03 -13.41
CA GLN A 119 -2.06 -10.29 -13.48
C GLN A 119 -1.89 -10.89 -12.07
N ARG A 120 -1.72 -12.21 -12.00
CA ARG A 120 -1.49 -12.93 -10.73
C ARG A 120 -0.40 -12.29 -9.86
N ASN A 121 0.74 -11.93 -10.47
CA ASN A 121 1.85 -11.29 -9.75
C ASN A 121 1.51 -9.89 -9.25
N GLU A 122 0.67 -9.15 -9.98
CA GLU A 122 0.17 -7.83 -9.54
C GLU A 122 -0.73 -7.99 -8.31
N VAL A 123 -1.64 -8.97 -8.31
CA VAL A 123 -2.51 -9.29 -7.17
C VAL A 123 -1.69 -9.69 -5.94
N ILE A 124 -0.74 -10.61 -6.12
CA ILE A 124 0.16 -11.07 -5.04
C ILE A 124 0.96 -9.90 -4.47
N ALA A 125 1.57 -9.08 -5.33
CA ALA A 125 2.36 -7.93 -4.92
C ALA A 125 1.52 -6.89 -4.18
N PHE A 126 0.31 -6.62 -4.66
CA PHE A 126 -0.61 -5.67 -4.04
C PHE A 126 -1.06 -6.13 -2.65
N LEU A 127 -1.47 -7.40 -2.49
CA LEU A 127 -1.84 -7.95 -1.17
C LEU A 127 -0.64 -7.96 -0.20
N ASN A 128 0.55 -8.33 -0.67
CA ASN A 128 1.77 -8.29 0.15
C ASN A 128 2.13 -6.87 0.58
N LEU A 129 2.01 -5.90 -0.32
CA LEU A 129 2.22 -4.50 0.01
C LEU A 129 1.22 -4.04 1.08
N LEU A 130 -0.07 -4.36 0.93
CA LEU A 130 -1.09 -4.01 1.91
C LEU A 130 -0.78 -4.60 3.29
N ASN A 131 -0.34 -5.87 3.34
CA ASN A 131 0.07 -6.49 4.59
C ASN A 131 1.27 -5.78 5.22
N ARG A 132 2.31 -5.50 4.44
CA ARG A 132 3.52 -4.81 4.93
C ARG A 132 3.21 -3.41 5.47
N LEU A 133 2.35 -2.65 4.77
CA LEU A 133 1.90 -1.35 5.25
C LEU A 133 1.06 -1.48 6.53
N SER A 134 0.22 -2.51 6.63
CA SER A 134 -0.57 -2.78 7.85
C SER A 134 0.34 -3.07 9.05
N GLU A 135 1.33 -3.94 8.88
CA GLU A 135 2.34 -4.25 9.90
C GLU A 135 3.12 -2.99 10.30
N SER A 136 3.54 -2.16 9.35
CA SER A 136 4.24 -0.90 9.63
C SER A 136 3.41 0.07 10.46
N VAL A 137 2.12 0.23 10.14
CA VAL A 137 1.22 1.11 10.91
C VAL A 137 0.99 0.57 12.32
N ASP A 138 0.79 -0.74 12.46
CA ASP A 138 0.63 -1.37 13.77
C ASP A 138 1.89 -1.26 14.63
N PHE A 139 3.06 -1.41 14.00
CA PHE A 139 4.35 -1.22 14.65
C PHE A 139 4.53 0.19 15.20
N VAL A 140 4.24 1.22 14.41
CA VAL A 140 4.30 2.62 14.87
C VAL A 140 3.36 2.85 16.03
N ARG A 141 2.13 2.31 15.99
CA ARG A 141 1.17 2.41 17.11
C ARG A 141 1.70 1.80 18.40
N LYS A 142 2.40 0.66 18.31
CA LYS A 142 3.01 -0.02 19.46
C LYS A 142 4.24 0.70 19.99
N MET A 143 5.04 1.31 19.11
CA MET A 143 6.27 2.00 19.49
C MET A 143 6.03 3.43 20.00
N ALA A 144 5.02 4.15 19.51
CA ALA A 144 4.79 5.55 19.89
C ALA A 144 4.76 5.77 21.41
N PRO A 145 4.03 4.98 22.23
CA PRO A 145 4.04 5.15 23.68
C PRO A 145 5.40 4.87 24.34
N GLN A 146 6.25 4.05 23.73
CA GLN A 146 7.60 3.77 24.23
C GLN A 146 8.52 4.95 23.94
N PHE A 147 8.36 5.57 22.78
CA PHE A 147 9.09 6.76 22.38
C PHE A 147 8.71 7.97 23.25
N ASP A 148 7.42 8.16 23.52
CA ASP A 148 6.93 9.22 24.41
C ASP A 148 7.52 9.09 25.82
N LYS A 149 7.52 7.88 26.39
CA LYS A 149 8.16 7.61 27.70
C LYS A 149 9.68 7.85 27.70
N PHE A 150 10.35 7.54 26.59
CA PHE A 150 11.78 7.81 26.45
C PHE A 150 12.06 9.32 26.42
N MET A 151 11.22 10.09 25.73
CA MET A 151 11.32 11.54 25.66
C MET A 151 10.96 12.22 26.99
N GLU A 152 9.96 11.72 27.72
CA GLU A 152 9.60 12.20 29.06
C GLU A 152 10.69 11.90 30.11
N GLY A 153 11.34 10.73 30.01
CA GLY A 153 12.43 10.33 30.90
C GLY A 153 13.71 11.15 30.77
N GLN A 154 13.89 11.92 29.68
CA GLN A 154 15.03 12.82 29.50
C GLN A 154 14.81 14.24 30.08
N HIS A 155 13.61 14.56 30.58
CA HIS A 155 13.29 15.89 31.12
C HIS A 155 13.38 16.03 32.65
N TYR A 156 13.86 15.01 33.39
CA TYR A 156 14.02 15.09 34.85
C TYR A 156 15.49 15.07 35.28
N HIS A 157 16.13 16.24 35.24
CA HIS A 157 17.29 16.54 36.08
C HIS A 157 17.09 17.92 36.74
N PRO A 158 16.47 17.99 37.94
CA PRO A 158 16.58 19.19 38.76
C PRO A 158 17.94 19.10 39.48
N ALA A 159 18.98 19.70 38.91
CA ALA A 159 20.17 20.01 39.69
C ALA A 159 19.87 21.26 40.54
N GLY A 160 19.15 21.05 41.64
CA GLY A 160 19.15 22.00 42.76
C GLY A 160 20.52 21.96 43.44
N GLY A 161 21.20 23.10 43.49
CA GLY A 161 22.46 23.26 44.20
C GLY A 161 22.78 24.74 44.35
N SER A 162 22.32 25.32 45.45
CA SER A 162 22.68 26.65 45.93
C SER A 162 24.20 26.84 45.99
N VAL A 163 24.71 27.98 45.49
CA VAL A 163 25.96 28.55 45.96
C VAL A 163 25.75 30.04 46.21
N SER A 164 25.75 30.37 47.50
CA SER A 164 25.96 31.72 48.00
C SER A 164 27.43 32.09 47.82
N LEU A 165 27.69 33.27 47.25
CA LEU A 165 28.70 34.25 47.65
C LEU A 165 28.42 35.57 46.91
#